data_AF-A0A212F764-F1
#
_entry.id   AF-A0A212F764-F1
#
_cell.length_a   1.000
_cell.length_b   1.000
_cell.length_c   1.000
_cell.angle_alpha   90.00
_cell.angle_beta   90.00
_cell.angle_gamma   90.00
#
_symmetry.space_group_name_H-M   'P 1'
#
loop_
_entity.id
_entity.type
_entity.pdbx_description
1 polymer ?
#
loop_
_entity_poly.entity_id
_entity_poly.type
_entity_poly.pdbx_seq_one_letter_code
_entity_poly.pdbx_strand_id
1 'polypeptide(L)'
;MEESAQILEIETFIPLLLQNPQDGRSRLKRWIMIGDHHQLPPVVKNMAFQKYCNMEQSLFTRMVRLGVPYVELDAQGRARSR
;
A
#
# COMPACT_ATOMS: atom_id res chain seq x y z
N MET A 1 3.42 -6.28 4.97
CA MET A 1 3.59 -6.00 3.53
C MET A 1 4.68 -4.96 3.42
N GLU A 2 5.71 -5.23 2.63
CA GLU A 2 6.75 -4.26 2.30
C GLU A 2 6.48 -3.71 0.89
N GLU A 3 7.09 -2.58 0.54
CA GLU A 3 6.87 -1.89 -0.76
C GLU A 3 5.39 -1.58 -1.05
N SER A 4 4.60 -1.38 0.01
CA SER A 4 3.13 -1.35 -0.09
C SER A 4 2.59 -0.22 -0.99
N ALA A 5 3.38 0.84 -1.22
CA ALA A 5 3.03 1.93 -2.12
C ALA A 5 3.11 1.55 -3.61
N GLN A 6 3.87 0.50 -3.96
CA GLN A 6 4.10 0.00 -5.33
C GLN A 6 3.15 -1.15 -5.72
N ILE A 7 2.28 -1.60 -4.81
CA ILE A 7 1.34 -2.70 -5.04
C ILE A 7 -0.01 -2.12 -5.45
N LEU A 8 -0.64 -2.68 -6.50
CA LEU A 8 -1.99 -2.24 -6.91
C LEU A 8 -2.99 -2.44 -5.76
N GLU A 9 -4.02 -1.59 -5.71
CA GLU A 9 -5.02 -1.64 -4.63
C GLU A 9 -5.66 -3.04 -4.48
N ILE A 10 -6.04 -3.68 -5.58
CA ILE A 10 -6.62 -5.03 -5.55
C ILE A 10 -5.62 -6.10 -5.09
N GLU A 11 -4.36 -5.99 -5.51
CA GLU A 11 -3.29 -6.92 -5.11
C GLU A 11 -2.95 -6.77 -3.62
N THR A 12 -3.15 -5.59 -3.05
CA THR A 12 -3.03 -5.36 -1.61
C THR A 12 -4.17 -6.02 -0.82
N PHE A 13 -5.36 -6.12 -1.42
CA PHE A 13 -6.55 -6.69 -0.78
C PHE A 13 -6.56 -8.23 -0.78
N ILE A 14 -6.10 -8.87 -1.86
CA ILE A 14 -6.12 -10.34 -2.01
C ILE A 14 -5.52 -11.09 -0.80
N PRO A 15 -4.32 -10.71 -0.27
CA PRO A 15 -3.72 -11.38 0.88
C PRO A 15 -4.58 -11.38 2.16
N LEU A 16 -5.52 -10.43 2.29
CA LEU A 16 -6.39 -10.32 3.47
C LEU A 16 -7.45 -11.44 3.53
N LEU A 17 -7.71 -12.12 2.40
CA LEU A 17 -8.78 -13.11 2.24
C LEU A 17 -8.28 -14.51 1.88
N LEU A 18 -6.99 -14.81 2.04
CA LEU A 18 -6.42 -16.15 1.73
C LEU A 18 -6.83 -17.26 2.71
N GLN A 19 -7.78 -17.00 3.62
CA GLN A 19 -8.25 -17.95 4.62
C GLN A 19 -9.78 -17.92 4.73
N ASN A 20 -10.38 -19.09 4.99
CA ASN A 20 -11.79 -19.14 5.31
C ASN A 20 -12.08 -18.42 6.65
N PRO A 21 -13.23 -17.75 6.78
CA PRO A 21 -13.69 -17.20 8.06
C PRO A 21 -13.77 -18.27 9.15
N GLN A 22 -13.56 -17.88 10.41
CA GLN A 22 -13.85 -18.70 11.58
C GLN A 22 -15.02 -18.06 12.32
N ASP A 23 -16.07 -18.84 12.59
CA ASP A 23 -17.30 -18.37 13.25
C ASP A 23 -17.92 -17.14 12.55
N GLY A 24 -17.87 -17.12 11.20
CA GLY A 24 -18.38 -16.03 10.38
C GLY A 24 -17.54 -14.74 10.39
N ARG A 25 -16.33 -14.76 10.97
CA ARG A 25 -15.44 -13.59 11.09
C ARG A 25 -14.06 -13.84 10.49
N SER A 26 -13.40 -12.75 10.06
CA SER A 26 -11.99 -12.82 9.67
C SER A 26 -11.11 -13.20 10.87
N ARG A 27 -10.17 -14.11 10.64
CA ARG A 27 -9.16 -14.50 11.63
C ARG A 27 -7.99 -13.51 11.72
N LEU A 28 -7.89 -12.56 10.79
CA LEU A 28 -6.79 -11.59 10.72
C LEU A 28 -6.88 -10.61 11.90
N LYS A 29 -5.82 -10.54 12.71
CA LYS A 29 -5.78 -9.68 13.91
C LYS A 29 -4.89 -8.45 13.75
N ARG A 30 -3.91 -8.52 12.86
CA ARG A 30 -2.93 -7.45 12.63
C ARG A 30 -2.62 -7.37 11.14
N TRP A 31 -2.46 -6.15 10.67
CA TRP A 31 -2.05 -5.87 9.31
C TRP A 31 -1.05 -4.72 9.36
N ILE A 32 0.16 -4.98 8.89
CA ILE A 32 1.26 -4.01 8.87
C ILE A 32 1.63 -3.76 7.41
N MET A 33 1.63 -2.50 7.02
CA MET A 33 2.10 -2.03 5.72
C MET A 33 3.27 -1.09 5.91
N ILE A 34 4.35 -1.36 5.20
CA ILE A 34 5.54 -0.53 5.10
C ILE A 34 5.68 -0.16 3.63
N GLY A 35 5.90 1.11 3.34
CA GLY A 35 5.99 1.65 2.00
C GLY A 35 6.28 3.15 2.04
N ASP A 36 6.51 3.72 0.87
CA ASP A 36 6.79 5.15 0.70
C ASP A 36 5.91 5.71 -0.42
N HIS A 37 4.96 6.57 -0.06
CA HIS A 37 4.02 7.17 -1.00
C HIS A 37 4.62 8.35 -1.79
N HIS A 38 5.87 8.74 -1.49
CA HIS A 38 6.64 9.71 -2.27
C HIS A 38 7.52 9.05 -3.35
N GLN A 39 7.60 7.71 -3.37
CA GLN A 39 8.31 6.95 -4.40
C GLN A 39 7.37 6.53 -5.55
N LEU A 40 7.88 5.70 -6.48
CA LEU A 40 7.14 5.28 -7.66
C LEU A 40 5.83 4.54 -7.26
N PRO A 41 4.71 4.82 -7.95
CA PRO A 41 3.47 4.07 -7.78
C PRO A 41 3.54 2.70 -8.51
N PRO A 42 2.53 1.82 -8.36
CA PRO A 42 2.39 0.61 -9.16
C PRO A 42 2.35 0.92 -10.66
N VAL A 43 2.97 0.07 -11.47
CA VAL A 43 3.06 0.25 -12.92
C VAL A 43 1.73 -0.08 -13.60
N VAL A 44 1.10 0.90 -14.25
CA VAL A 44 -0.09 0.73 -15.10
C VAL A 44 0.33 0.77 -16.57
N LYS A 45 0.17 -0.35 -17.29
CA LYS A 45 0.63 -0.44 -18.70
C LYS A 45 -0.10 0.50 -19.66
N ASN A 46 -1.40 0.70 -19.43
CA ASN A 46 -2.20 1.60 -20.25
C ASN A 46 -2.47 2.89 -19.48
N MET A 47 -1.77 3.96 -19.90
CA MET A 47 -1.82 5.28 -19.28
C MET A 47 -3.22 5.92 -19.25
N ALA A 48 -4.16 5.44 -20.07
CA ALA A 48 -5.55 5.90 -20.00
C ALA A 48 -6.19 5.55 -18.64
N PHE A 49 -5.94 4.35 -18.11
CA PHE A 49 -6.46 3.95 -16.80
C PHE A 49 -5.81 4.72 -15.66
N GLN A 50 -4.53 5.06 -15.81
CA GLN A 50 -3.87 5.96 -14.86
C GLN A 50 -4.54 7.34 -14.88
N LYS A 51 -4.64 7.97 -16.06
CA LYS A 51 -5.13 9.34 -16.22
C LYS A 51 -6.61 9.53 -15.84
N TYR A 52 -7.47 8.59 -16.24
CA TYR A 52 -8.92 8.76 -16.09
C TYR A 52 -9.51 8.00 -14.90
N CYS A 53 -8.83 6.96 -14.41
CA CYS A 53 -9.33 6.13 -13.31
C CYS A 53 -8.46 6.18 -12.05
N ASN A 54 -7.29 6.83 -12.09
CA ASN A 54 -6.33 6.84 -10.99
C ASN A 54 -5.89 5.42 -10.58
N MET A 55 -5.74 4.53 -11.57
CA MET A 55 -5.46 3.09 -11.34
C MET A 55 -4.08 2.83 -10.71
N GLU A 56 -3.16 3.80 -10.75
CA GLU A 56 -1.85 3.72 -10.09
C GLU A 56 -1.91 4.00 -8.58
N GLN A 57 -3.09 4.31 -8.02
CA GLN A 57 -3.18 4.49 -6.58
C GLN A 57 -3.14 3.14 -5.87
N SER A 58 -2.11 2.92 -5.05
CA SER A 58 -2.08 1.79 -4.12
C SER A 58 -3.02 2.01 -2.94
N LEU A 59 -3.40 0.90 -2.28
CA LEU A 59 -4.19 0.94 -1.05
C LEU A 59 -3.46 1.71 0.06
N PHE A 60 -2.12 1.57 0.11
CA PHE A 60 -1.26 2.31 1.03
C PHE A 60 -1.37 3.82 0.82
N THR A 61 -1.16 4.31 -0.42
CA THR A 61 -1.26 5.73 -0.74
C THR A 61 -2.68 6.26 -0.48
N ARG A 62 -3.71 5.46 -0.75
CA ARG A 62 -5.09 5.83 -0.41
C ARG A 62 -5.30 6.01 1.09
N MET A 63 -4.76 5.12 1.93
CA MET A 63 -4.87 5.26 3.39
C MET A 63 -4.18 6.51 3.92
N VAL A 64 -3.00 6.84 3.41
CA VAL A 64 -2.31 8.09 3.75
C VAL A 64 -3.16 9.31 3.37
N ARG A 65 -3.71 9.35 2.15
CA ARG A 65 -4.60 10.43 1.69
C ARG A 65 -5.87 10.58 2.55
N LEU A 66 -6.38 9.47 3.07
CA LEU A 66 -7.56 9.44 3.94
C LEU A 66 -7.23 9.82 5.40
N GLY A 67 -5.97 10.13 5.72
CA GLY A 67 -5.55 10.55 7.06
C GLY A 67 -5.44 9.40 8.05
N VAL A 68 -5.27 8.16 7.58
CA VAL A 68 -4.94 7.04 8.47
C VAL A 68 -3.59 7.35 9.15
N PRO A 69 -3.51 7.33 10.50
CA PRO A 69 -2.26 7.60 11.19
C PRO A 69 -1.17 6.60 10.76
N TYR A 70 0.01 7.12 10.45
CA TYR A 70 1.17 6.33 10.09
C TYR A 70 2.38 6.75 10.91
N VAL A 71 3.36 5.86 11.01
CA VAL A 71 4.66 6.17 11.62
C VAL A 71 5.60 6.57 10.51
N GLU A 72 6.09 7.80 10.55
CA GLU A 72 7.12 8.30 9.64
C GLU A 72 8.50 8.00 10.22
N LEU A 73 9.33 7.25 9.48
CA LEU A 73 10.72 7.00 9.88
C LEU A 73 11.56 8.21 9.44
N ASP A 74 12.36 8.74 10.37
CA ASP A 74 12.99 10.06 10.25
C ASP A 74 14.53 10.03 10.11
N ALA A 75 15.12 8.84 10.07
CA ALA A 75 16.57 8.65 9.96
C ALA A 75 16.94 7.69 8.81
N GLN A 76 17.88 8.10 7.97
CA GLN A 76 18.42 7.29 6.87
C GLN A 76 19.89 6.92 7.13
N GLY A 77 20.26 5.67 6.83
CA GLY A 77 21.61 5.14 7.05
C GLY A 77 22.38 4.74 5.78
N ARG A 78 21.88 5.07 4.58
CA ARG A 78 22.45 4.60 3.31
C ARG A 78 23.28 5.67 2.58
N ALA A 79 22.77 6.89 2.49
CA ALA A 79 23.40 7.99 1.78
C ALA A 79 24.33 8.79 2.70
N ARG A 80 25.32 9.48 2.13
CA ARG A 80 26.19 10.41 2.87
C ARG A 80 25.34 11.52 3.50
N SER A 81 25.74 12.00 4.68
CA SER A 81 25.20 13.25 5.21
C SER A 81 25.51 14.38 4.22
N ARG A 82 24.55 15.30 4.04
CA ARG A 82 24.79 16.53 3.29
C ARG A 82 25.86 17.37 3.97
#